data_AF-A0A6J5Y519-F1
#
_entry.id   AF-A0A6J5Y519-F1
#
_cell.length_a   1.000
_cell.length_b   1.000
_cell.length_c   1.000
_cell.angle_alpha   90.00
_cell.angle_beta   90.00
_cell.angle_gamma   90.00
#
_symmetry.space_group_name_H-M   'P 1'
#
loop_
_entity.id
_entity.type
_entity.pdbx_description
1 polymer ?
#
loop_
_entity_poly.entity_id
_entity_poly.type
_entity_poly.pdbx_seq_one_letter_code
_entity_poly.pdbx_strand_id
1 'polypeptide(L)'
;MQSTKSRRKVAPSAVESADSVEKLDQLLLSSAICNGEDVGPFVHKVFTSGKPDTLLQHLRHFARSKESEIEEVCKAHYQDFILAVDDLRSLLSDVDSLKSSLYDSNTKLQSVGLLILSSLDAFVEAQNVSRNVNLALESVRDCIRLMELCSRSNYHLSSSNFYMALKCVDTIEFEFLDKTPSSTLKRMLEKKILEIRWHIERKVSKEFGDWLVEIRVMSRNLGQLAIGQASLARQREEDLRIKQRQAEEQSRLSLRKYESSGE
;
A
#
# COMPACT_ATOMS: atom_id res chain seq x y z
N MET A 1 23.26 -22.98 135.54
CA MET A 1 23.54 -24.42 135.68
C MET A 1 23.60 -25.03 134.29
N GLN A 2 24.71 -25.68 133.95
CA GLN A 2 24.91 -26.45 132.71
C GLN A 2 24.03 -27.71 132.73
N SER A 3 23.49 -28.15 131.58
CA SER A 3 23.52 -29.59 131.18
C SER A 3 23.04 -29.84 129.72
N THR A 4 24.02 -30.11 128.86
CA THR A 4 24.14 -31.10 127.76
C THR A 4 22.97 -31.56 126.85
N LYS A 5 23.19 -31.34 125.53
CA LYS A 5 23.12 -32.24 124.33
C LYS A 5 21.94 -33.21 124.13
N SER A 6 21.32 -33.13 122.95
CA SER A 6 21.45 -34.20 121.93
C SER A 6 21.09 -33.73 120.51
N ARG A 7 21.97 -33.99 119.55
CA ARG A 7 21.87 -33.63 118.12
C ARG A 7 21.28 -34.83 117.37
N ARG A 8 20.02 -34.76 116.93
CA ARG A 8 19.44 -35.73 115.96
C ARG A 8 19.81 -35.29 114.54
N LYS A 9 20.60 -36.09 113.84
CA LYS A 9 20.77 -36.01 112.38
C LYS A 9 19.45 -36.42 111.73
N VAL A 10 18.83 -35.51 110.99
CA VAL A 10 17.73 -35.81 110.05
C VAL A 10 18.37 -36.17 108.72
N ALA A 11 18.10 -37.38 108.22
CA ALA A 11 18.47 -37.81 106.88
C ALA A 11 17.49 -37.19 105.86
N PRO A 12 17.90 -36.90 104.61
CA PRO A 12 16.99 -36.40 103.60
C PRO A 12 15.98 -37.49 103.21
N SER A 13 14.72 -37.10 103.03
CA SER A 13 13.61 -37.93 102.56
C SER A 13 13.87 -38.40 101.13
N ALA A 14 13.96 -39.71 100.90
CA ALA A 14 14.18 -40.32 99.58
C ALA A 14 12.96 -40.26 98.64
N VAL A 15 11.80 -39.81 99.13
CA VAL A 15 10.53 -39.86 98.39
C VAL A 15 10.37 -38.68 97.42
N GLU A 16 10.89 -37.50 97.76
CA GLU A 16 10.89 -36.33 96.84
C GLU A 16 11.90 -36.49 95.69
N SER A 17 12.97 -37.26 95.91
CA SER A 17 14.00 -37.52 94.91
C SER A 17 13.55 -38.48 93.81
N ALA A 18 12.62 -39.40 94.08
CA ALA A 18 12.16 -40.40 93.09
C ALA A 18 11.18 -39.79 92.08
N ASP A 19 10.23 -38.96 92.55
CA ASP A 19 9.25 -38.27 91.69
C ASP A 19 9.92 -37.25 90.76
N SER A 20 11.02 -36.65 91.22
CA SER A 20 11.84 -35.71 90.43
C SER A 20 12.61 -36.42 89.30
N VAL A 21 13.06 -37.65 89.53
CA VAL A 21 13.80 -38.46 88.56
C VAL A 21 12.87 -39.06 87.51
N GLU A 22 11.66 -39.49 87.89
CA GLU A 22 10.66 -40.00 86.94
C GLU A 22 10.14 -38.88 86.00
N LYS A 23 9.95 -37.64 86.50
CA LYS A 23 9.64 -36.47 85.65
C LYS A 23 10.76 -36.09 84.70
N LEU A 24 12.02 -36.22 85.12
CA LEU A 24 13.17 -35.96 84.27
C LEU A 24 13.27 -37.02 83.16
N ASP A 25 13.06 -38.30 83.47
CA ASP A 25 13.01 -39.38 82.49
C ASP A 25 11.82 -39.22 81.51
N GLN A 26 10.67 -38.70 81.96
CA GLN A 26 9.54 -38.36 81.10
C GLN A 26 9.87 -37.23 80.10
N LEU A 27 10.58 -36.19 80.55
CA LEU A 27 11.00 -35.06 79.70
C LEU A 27 12.10 -35.46 78.71
N LEU A 28 13.04 -36.31 79.12
CA LEU A 28 14.09 -36.83 78.24
C LEU A 28 13.48 -37.74 77.16
N LEU A 29 12.51 -38.57 77.50
CA LEU A 29 11.80 -39.42 76.55
C LEU A 29 10.97 -38.59 75.56
N SER A 30 10.24 -37.57 76.01
CA SER A 30 9.47 -36.70 75.11
C SER A 30 10.36 -35.89 74.17
N SER A 31 11.51 -35.41 74.64
CA SER A 31 12.53 -34.76 73.81
C SER A 31 13.12 -35.70 72.77
N ALA A 32 13.51 -36.92 73.18
CA ALA A 32 14.06 -37.93 72.26
C ALA A 32 13.06 -38.28 71.14
N ILE A 33 11.77 -38.42 71.49
CA ILE A 33 10.72 -38.72 70.50
C ILE A 33 10.49 -37.52 69.56
N CYS A 34 10.43 -36.29 70.08
CA CYS A 34 10.30 -35.08 69.24
C CYS A 34 11.47 -34.90 68.26
N ASN A 35 12.68 -35.30 68.67
CA ASN A 35 13.89 -35.18 67.85
C ASN A 35 14.12 -36.40 66.93
N GLY A 36 13.30 -37.44 67.02
CA GLY A 36 13.47 -38.68 66.26
C GLY A 36 14.67 -39.53 66.70
N GLU A 37 15.10 -39.40 67.96
CA GLU A 37 16.22 -40.14 68.55
C GLU A 37 15.80 -41.58 68.95
N ASP A 38 16.80 -42.45 69.13
CA ASP A 38 16.55 -43.86 69.49
C ASP A 38 15.94 -43.99 70.90
N VAL A 39 14.76 -44.59 70.96
CA VAL A 39 14.01 -44.88 72.19
C VAL A 39 14.42 -46.21 72.84
N GLY A 40 15.20 -47.05 72.15
CA GLY A 40 15.71 -48.33 72.64
C GLY A 40 16.40 -48.29 74.01
N PRO A 41 17.28 -47.30 74.30
CA PRO A 41 17.92 -47.16 75.62
C PRO A 41 16.93 -46.91 76.76
N PHE A 42 15.84 -46.18 76.50
CA PHE A 42 14.80 -45.91 77.49
C PHE A 42 13.96 -47.15 77.76
N VAL A 43 13.66 -47.93 76.71
CA VAL A 43 13.01 -49.24 76.84
C VAL A 43 13.89 -50.17 77.68
N HIS A 44 15.16 -50.32 77.34
CA HIS A 44 16.08 -51.20 78.07
C HIS A 44 16.21 -50.79 79.55
N LYS A 45 16.36 -49.49 79.84
CA LYS A 45 16.45 -48.96 81.21
C LYS A 45 15.21 -49.29 82.05
N VAL A 46 14.01 -49.15 81.48
CA VAL A 46 12.75 -49.37 82.23
C VAL A 46 12.41 -50.85 82.40
N PHE A 47 12.78 -51.71 81.44
CA PHE A 47 12.64 -53.16 81.59
C PHE A 47 13.64 -53.73 82.62
N THR A 48 14.87 -53.21 82.69
CA THR A 48 15.84 -53.61 83.74
C THR A 48 15.46 -53.14 85.15
N SER A 49 14.68 -52.06 85.27
CA SER A 49 14.19 -51.54 86.55
C SER A 49 12.87 -52.16 87.03
N GLY A 50 12.29 -53.09 86.24
CA GLY A 50 11.11 -53.87 86.62
C GLY A 50 9.78 -53.10 86.64
N LYS A 51 9.71 -51.93 85.98
CA LYS A 51 8.50 -51.08 85.94
C LYS A 51 8.07 -50.72 84.50
N PRO A 52 7.75 -51.69 83.62
CA PRO A 52 7.37 -51.40 82.23
C PRO A 52 6.10 -50.55 82.09
N ASP A 53 5.20 -50.62 83.07
CA ASP A 53 3.94 -49.88 83.08
C ASP A 53 4.14 -48.36 83.12
N THR A 54 5.22 -47.88 83.74
CA THR A 54 5.51 -46.43 83.83
C THR A 54 5.92 -45.85 82.46
N LEU A 55 6.70 -46.59 81.67
CA LEU A 55 7.07 -46.19 80.30
C LEU A 55 5.85 -46.14 79.39
N LEU A 56 4.97 -47.14 79.45
CA LEU A 56 3.71 -47.15 78.70
C LEU A 56 2.82 -45.97 79.11
N GLN A 57 2.77 -45.63 80.39
CA GLN A 57 2.03 -44.47 80.89
C GLN A 57 2.62 -43.16 80.38
N HIS A 58 3.95 -43.01 80.35
CA HIS A 58 4.62 -41.84 79.79
C HIS A 58 4.41 -41.70 78.27
N LEU A 59 4.50 -42.78 77.51
CA LEU A 59 4.23 -42.78 76.07
C LEU A 59 2.77 -42.44 75.75
N ARG A 60 1.82 -43.01 76.51
CA ARG A 60 0.39 -42.66 76.38
C ARG A 60 0.12 -41.20 76.75
N HIS A 61 0.79 -40.68 77.78
CA HIS A 61 0.69 -39.27 78.15
C HIS A 61 1.26 -38.37 77.05
N PHE A 62 2.42 -38.72 76.48
CA PHE A 62 3.01 -37.99 75.36
C PHE A 62 2.12 -38.00 74.12
N ALA A 63 1.60 -39.17 73.73
CA ALA A 63 0.67 -39.30 72.61
C ALA A 63 -0.58 -38.42 72.81
N ARG A 64 -1.23 -38.48 73.98
CA ARG A 64 -2.39 -37.63 74.31
C ARG A 64 -2.04 -36.15 74.32
N SER A 65 -0.86 -35.79 74.82
CA SER A 65 -0.38 -34.39 74.80
C SER A 65 -0.20 -33.89 73.38
N LYS A 66 0.32 -34.71 72.46
CA LYS A 66 0.46 -34.37 71.04
C LYS A 66 -0.87 -34.34 70.31
N GLU A 67 -1.79 -35.25 70.64
CA GLU A 67 -3.16 -35.22 70.12
C GLU A 67 -3.88 -33.92 70.53
N SER A 68 -3.72 -33.49 71.78
CA SER A 68 -4.27 -32.22 72.27
C SER A 68 -3.63 -31.01 71.59
N GLU A 69 -2.32 -31.04 71.34
CA GLU A 69 -1.60 -29.96 70.63
C GLU A 69 -2.09 -29.85 69.17
N ILE A 70 -2.29 -30.99 68.50
CA ILE A 70 -2.87 -31.04 67.16
C ILE A 70 -4.29 -30.48 67.17
N GLU A 71 -5.12 -30.87 68.15
CA GLU A 71 -6.49 -30.38 68.27
C GLU A 71 -6.55 -28.87 68.51
N GLU A 72 -5.65 -28.31 69.35
CA GLU A 72 -5.57 -26.87 69.58
C GLU A 72 -5.15 -26.10 68.33
N VAL A 73 -4.15 -26.59 67.58
CA VAL A 73 -3.73 -25.97 66.31
C VAL A 73 -4.85 -26.04 65.27
N CYS A 74 -5.53 -27.19 65.14
CA CYS A 74 -6.67 -27.33 64.26
C CYS A 74 -7.82 -26.40 64.67
N LYS A 75 -8.10 -26.29 65.97
CA LYS A 75 -9.15 -25.40 66.50
C LYS A 75 -8.80 -23.92 66.36
N ALA A 76 -7.52 -23.57 66.39
CA ALA A 76 -7.08 -22.20 66.16
C ALA A 76 -7.27 -21.76 64.69
N HIS A 77 -7.11 -22.69 63.73
CA HIS A 77 -7.04 -22.35 62.30
C HIS A 77 -8.15 -22.93 61.41
N TYR A 78 -9.08 -23.73 61.93
CA TYR A 78 -10.13 -24.34 61.09
C TYR A 78 -10.97 -23.30 60.34
N GLN A 79 -11.21 -22.14 60.96
CA GLN A 79 -12.02 -21.08 60.36
C GLN A 79 -11.27 -20.42 59.20
N ASP A 80 -9.97 -20.15 59.35
CA ASP A 80 -9.13 -19.63 58.27
C ASP A 80 -9.05 -20.62 57.09
N PHE A 81 -8.95 -21.92 57.39
CA PHE A 81 -8.97 -22.96 56.36
C PHE A 81 -10.28 -22.99 55.58
N ILE A 82 -11.43 -22.92 56.27
CA ILE A 82 -12.74 -22.90 55.61
C ILE A 82 -12.86 -21.66 54.73
N LEU A 83 -12.46 -20.50 55.22
CA LEU A 83 -12.49 -19.25 54.44
C LEU A 83 -11.61 -19.35 53.19
N ALA A 84 -10.39 -19.90 53.30
CA ALA A 84 -9.51 -20.08 52.15
C ALA A 84 -10.11 -21.03 51.09
N VAL A 85 -10.82 -22.07 51.51
CA VAL A 85 -11.52 -22.99 50.60
C VAL A 85 -12.71 -22.30 49.92
N ASP A 86 -13.48 -21.51 50.66
CA ASP A 86 -14.60 -20.74 50.11
C ASP A 86 -14.12 -19.66 49.12
N ASP A 87 -13.02 -18.97 49.42
CA ASP A 87 -12.39 -18.00 48.53
C ASP A 87 -11.92 -18.66 47.23
N LEU A 88 -11.28 -19.84 47.32
CA LEU A 88 -10.85 -20.58 46.14
C LEU A 88 -12.04 -21.00 45.26
N ARG A 89 -13.15 -21.39 45.90
CA ARG A 89 -14.39 -21.74 45.19
C ARG A 89 -15.03 -20.51 44.53
N SER A 90 -15.04 -19.36 45.21
CA SER A 90 -15.51 -18.10 44.61
C SER A 90 -14.65 -17.72 43.41
N LEU A 91 -13.32 -17.80 43.54
CA LEU A 91 -12.39 -17.51 42.45
C LEU A 91 -12.63 -18.42 41.24
N LEU A 92 -12.88 -19.71 41.45
CA LEU A 92 -13.22 -20.64 40.36
C LEU A 92 -14.50 -20.20 39.62
N SER A 93 -15.54 -19.78 40.36
CA SER A 93 -16.77 -19.25 39.77
C SER A 93 -16.51 -17.97 38.95
N ASP A 94 -15.67 -17.07 39.46
CA ASP A 94 -15.31 -15.83 38.77
C ASP A 94 -14.51 -16.10 37.49
N VAL A 95 -13.60 -17.08 37.53
CA VAL A 95 -12.84 -17.53 36.36
C VAL A 95 -13.76 -18.13 35.29
N ASP A 96 -14.73 -18.95 35.66
CA ASP A 96 -15.70 -19.51 34.71
C ASP A 96 -16.61 -18.45 34.09
N SER A 97 -17.02 -17.45 34.89
CA SER A 97 -17.76 -16.28 34.39
C SER A 97 -16.92 -15.46 33.41
N LEU A 98 -15.65 -15.19 33.75
CA LEU A 98 -14.73 -14.47 32.88
C LEU A 98 -14.48 -15.22 31.57
N LYS A 99 -14.30 -16.54 31.63
CA LYS A 99 -14.13 -17.40 30.46
C LYS A 99 -15.35 -17.33 29.54
N SER A 100 -16.54 -17.35 30.11
CA SER A 100 -17.80 -17.23 29.35
C SER A 100 -17.92 -15.86 28.68
N SER A 101 -17.63 -14.78 29.43
CA SER A 101 -17.63 -13.41 28.90
C SER A 101 -16.59 -13.19 27.79
N LEU A 102 -15.41 -13.81 27.91
CA LEU A 102 -14.37 -13.77 26.87
C LEU A 102 -14.83 -14.49 25.60
N TYR A 103 -15.45 -15.66 25.75
CA TYR A 103 -16.02 -16.40 24.63
C TYR A 103 -17.11 -15.59 23.91
N ASP A 104 -18.05 -15.02 24.64
CA ASP A 104 -19.11 -14.16 24.09
C ASP A 104 -18.55 -12.93 23.38
N SER A 105 -17.52 -12.30 23.95
CA SER A 105 -16.85 -11.15 23.33
C SER A 105 -16.12 -11.55 22.04
N ASN A 106 -15.44 -12.69 22.04
CA ASN A 106 -14.76 -13.21 20.86
C ASN A 106 -15.75 -13.58 19.74
N THR A 107 -16.87 -14.23 20.07
CA THR A 107 -17.89 -14.58 19.06
C THR A 107 -18.54 -13.34 18.45
N LYS A 108 -18.83 -12.31 19.25
CA LYS A 108 -19.31 -11.01 18.76
C LYS A 108 -18.27 -10.29 17.88
N LEU A 109 -17.01 -10.31 18.28
CA LEU A 109 -15.94 -9.72 17.49
C LEU A 109 -15.79 -10.41 16.13
N GLN A 110 -15.83 -11.74 16.11
CA GLN A 110 -15.76 -12.51 14.87
C GLN A 110 -16.98 -12.26 13.98
N SER A 111 -18.19 -12.21 14.54
CA SER A 111 -19.40 -11.99 13.73
C SER A 111 -19.40 -10.60 13.07
N VAL A 112 -19.03 -9.55 13.80
CA VAL A 112 -18.90 -8.20 13.24
C VAL A 112 -17.71 -8.11 12.28
N GLY A 113 -16.58 -8.72 12.63
CA GLY A 113 -15.37 -8.73 11.81
C GLY A 113 -15.59 -9.38 10.44
N LEU A 114 -16.30 -10.51 10.40
CA LEU A 114 -16.65 -11.20 9.14
C LEU A 114 -17.59 -10.38 8.26
N LEU A 115 -18.54 -9.65 8.85
CA LEU A 115 -19.43 -8.74 8.09
C LEU A 115 -18.67 -7.55 7.50
N ILE A 116 -17.70 -7.00 8.23
CA ILE A 116 -16.87 -5.90 7.72
C ILE A 116 -15.95 -6.40 6.60
N LEU A 117 -15.35 -7.58 6.77
CA LEU A 117 -14.51 -8.21 5.74
C LEU A 117 -15.28 -8.42 4.43
N SER A 118 -16.49 -9.00 4.49
CA SER A 118 -17.30 -9.19 3.29
C SER A 118 -17.70 -7.87 2.62
N SER A 119 -18.01 -6.84 3.41
CA SER A 119 -18.26 -5.50 2.88
C SER A 119 -17.01 -4.88 2.23
N LEU A 120 -15.82 -5.15 2.77
CA LEU A 120 -14.56 -4.67 2.22
C LEU A 120 -14.26 -5.36 0.89
N ASP A 121 -14.47 -6.68 0.80
CA ASP A 121 -14.30 -7.44 -0.44
C ASP A 121 -15.22 -6.89 -1.54
N ALA A 122 -16.50 -6.69 -1.23
CA ALA A 122 -17.46 -6.08 -2.16
C ALA A 122 -17.04 -4.65 -2.59
N PHE A 123 -16.48 -3.86 -1.67
CA PHE A 123 -15.97 -2.53 -1.99
C PHE A 123 -14.76 -2.58 -2.94
N VAL A 124 -13.82 -3.49 -2.71
CA VAL A 124 -12.64 -3.68 -3.57
C VAL A 124 -13.06 -4.13 -4.97
N GLU A 125 -14.01 -5.06 -5.07
CA GLU A 125 -14.58 -5.47 -6.35
C GLU A 125 -15.24 -4.29 -7.08
N ALA A 126 -16.08 -3.52 -6.39
CA ALA A 126 -16.71 -2.33 -6.95
C ALA A 126 -15.68 -1.29 -7.40
N GLN A 127 -14.60 -1.09 -6.66
CA GLN A 127 -13.51 -0.19 -7.04
C GLN A 127 -12.80 -0.70 -8.31
N ASN A 128 -12.56 -2.00 -8.42
CA ASN A 128 -11.94 -2.58 -9.61
C ASN A 128 -12.85 -2.44 -10.85
N VAL A 129 -14.16 -2.67 -10.69
CA VAL A 129 -15.15 -2.42 -11.75
C VAL A 129 -15.14 -0.95 -12.14
N SER A 130 -15.19 -0.03 -11.17
CA SER A 130 -15.14 1.42 -11.42
C SER A 130 -13.87 1.83 -12.19
N ARG A 131 -12.71 1.29 -11.80
CA ARG A 131 -11.44 1.52 -12.52
C ARG A 131 -11.51 1.02 -13.97
N ASN A 132 -12.03 -0.18 -14.20
CA ASN A 132 -12.17 -0.74 -15.54
C ASN A 132 -13.14 0.09 -16.40
N VAL A 133 -14.24 0.57 -15.81
CA VAL A 133 -15.20 1.46 -16.47
C VAL A 133 -14.54 2.79 -16.84
N ASN A 134 -13.73 3.38 -15.96
CA ASN A 134 -13.01 4.62 -16.26
C ASN A 134 -12.00 4.43 -17.41
N LEU A 135 -11.23 3.34 -17.41
CA LEU A 135 -10.32 3.02 -18.52
C LEU A 135 -11.08 2.82 -19.84
N ALA A 136 -12.25 2.17 -19.80
CA ALA A 136 -13.10 2.03 -20.98
C ALA A 136 -13.64 3.39 -21.47
N LEU A 137 -14.06 4.28 -20.56
CA LEU A 137 -14.51 5.63 -20.90
C LEU A 137 -13.39 6.47 -21.52
N GLU A 138 -12.16 6.39 -21.00
CA GLU A 138 -10.99 7.05 -21.59
C GLU A 138 -10.72 6.52 -23.00
N SER A 139 -10.70 5.20 -23.19
CA SER A 139 -10.53 4.60 -24.52
C SER A 139 -11.63 5.01 -25.50
N VAL A 140 -12.89 5.10 -25.06
CA VAL A 140 -14.00 5.56 -25.90
C VAL A 140 -13.83 7.03 -26.28
N ARG A 141 -13.39 7.90 -25.35
CA ARG A 141 -13.12 9.32 -25.65
C ARG A 141 -12.02 9.47 -26.69
N ASP A 142 -10.96 8.67 -26.60
CA ASP A 142 -9.89 8.66 -27.60
C ASP A 142 -10.41 8.20 -28.97
N CYS A 143 -11.24 7.15 -29.00
CA CYS A 143 -11.91 6.69 -30.23
C CYS A 143 -12.81 7.77 -30.85
N ILE A 144 -13.55 8.53 -30.05
CA ILE A 144 -14.40 9.64 -30.52
C ILE A 144 -13.52 10.73 -31.15
N ARG A 145 -12.46 11.16 -30.47
CA ARG A 145 -11.56 12.20 -30.97
C ARG A 145 -10.87 11.77 -32.27
N LEU A 146 -10.43 10.51 -32.34
CA LEU A 146 -9.89 9.92 -33.57
C LEU A 146 -10.92 9.95 -34.71
N MET A 147 -12.16 9.53 -34.44
CA MET A 147 -13.22 9.52 -35.44
C MET A 147 -13.55 10.93 -35.95
N GLU A 148 -13.55 11.93 -35.06
CA GLU A 148 -13.75 13.33 -35.41
C GLU A 148 -12.63 13.84 -36.34
N LEU A 149 -11.37 13.54 -36.03
CA LEU A 149 -10.23 13.88 -36.89
C LEU A 149 -10.30 13.19 -38.26
N CYS A 150 -10.69 11.91 -38.30
CA CYS A 150 -10.91 11.18 -39.56
C CYS A 150 -12.03 11.83 -40.38
N SER A 151 -13.15 12.20 -39.75
CA SER A 151 -14.27 12.88 -40.39
C SER A 151 -13.86 14.24 -40.96
N ARG A 152 -13.10 15.03 -40.18
CA ARG A 152 -12.56 16.32 -40.62
C ARG A 152 -11.57 16.17 -41.78
N SER A 153 -10.70 15.16 -41.75
CA SER A 153 -9.79 14.87 -42.85
C SER A 153 -10.56 14.55 -44.14
N ASN A 154 -11.59 13.71 -44.05
CA ASN A 154 -12.47 13.39 -45.18
C ASN A 154 -13.19 14.64 -45.73
N TYR A 155 -13.65 15.53 -44.87
CA TYR A 155 -14.27 16.81 -45.28
C TYR A 155 -13.28 17.73 -46.02
N HIS A 156 -12.04 17.83 -45.54
CA HIS A 156 -11.01 18.62 -46.23
C HIS A 156 -10.61 17.99 -47.57
N LEU A 157 -10.56 16.66 -47.64
CA LEU A 157 -10.27 15.93 -48.87
C LEU A 157 -11.36 16.14 -49.93
N SER A 158 -12.64 16.10 -49.55
CA SER A 158 -13.75 16.36 -50.47
C SER A 158 -13.81 17.83 -50.91
N SER A 159 -13.43 18.75 -50.05
CA SER A 159 -13.34 20.19 -50.34
C SER A 159 -12.08 20.59 -51.13
N SER A 160 -11.25 19.62 -51.55
CA SER A 160 -9.94 19.83 -52.21
C SER A 160 -8.96 20.72 -51.43
N ASN A 161 -9.15 20.85 -50.12
CA ASN A 161 -8.20 21.56 -49.25
C ASN A 161 -7.15 20.56 -48.74
N PHE A 162 -6.22 20.23 -49.63
CA PHE A 162 -5.23 19.16 -49.41
C PHE A 162 -4.28 19.45 -48.24
N TYR A 163 -3.93 20.72 -48.01
CA TYR A 163 -3.07 21.11 -46.89
C TYR A 163 -3.72 20.80 -45.54
N MET A 164 -4.99 21.18 -45.35
CA MET A 164 -5.71 20.91 -44.10
C MET A 164 -5.98 19.42 -43.92
N ALA A 165 -6.24 18.69 -45.00
CA ALA A 165 -6.39 17.24 -44.97
C ALA A 165 -5.11 16.55 -44.48
N LEU A 166 -3.94 16.94 -45.02
CA LEU A 166 -2.63 16.43 -44.59
C LEU A 166 -2.36 16.77 -43.11
N LYS A 167 -2.62 17.99 -42.68
CA LYS A 167 -2.45 18.38 -41.28
C LYS A 167 -3.28 17.53 -40.31
N CYS A 168 -4.53 17.21 -40.69
CA CYS A 168 -5.36 16.29 -39.91
C CYS A 168 -4.78 14.88 -39.87
N VAL A 169 -4.30 14.37 -41.02
CA VAL A 169 -3.65 13.05 -41.13
C VAL A 169 -2.38 12.97 -40.28
N ASP A 170 -1.56 14.02 -40.30
CA ASP A 170 -0.33 14.09 -39.49
C ASP A 170 -0.65 14.12 -37.99
N THR A 171 -1.73 14.82 -37.61
CA THR A 171 -2.21 14.84 -36.21
C THR A 171 -2.68 13.45 -35.77
N ILE A 172 -3.36 12.71 -36.65
CA ILE A 172 -3.78 11.33 -36.39
C ILE A 172 -2.54 10.43 -36.22
N GLU A 173 -1.54 10.57 -37.09
CA GLU A 173 -0.30 9.79 -37.04
C GLU A 173 0.46 10.02 -35.72
N PHE A 174 0.66 11.28 -35.34
CA PHE A 174 1.45 11.63 -34.16
C PHE A 174 0.71 11.38 -32.83
N GLU A 175 -0.58 11.71 -32.74
CA GLU A 175 -1.30 11.64 -31.46
C GLU A 175 -1.89 10.26 -31.16
N PHE A 176 -2.27 9.47 -32.17
CA PHE A 176 -3.11 8.28 -31.98
C PHE A 176 -2.44 6.95 -32.33
N LEU A 177 -1.38 6.90 -33.15
CA LEU A 177 -0.75 5.62 -33.51
C LEU A 177 -0.07 4.93 -32.33
N ASP A 178 0.51 5.68 -31.40
CA ASP A 178 1.13 5.10 -30.20
C ASP A 178 0.13 4.86 -29.07
N LYS A 179 -0.95 5.65 -29.01
CA LYS A 179 -1.99 5.54 -27.98
C LYS A 179 -3.04 4.48 -28.27
N THR A 180 -3.13 4.00 -29.51
CA THR A 180 -4.13 3.01 -29.90
C THR A 180 -3.72 1.61 -29.40
N PRO A 181 -4.48 0.99 -28.46
CA PRO A 181 -4.15 -0.34 -27.97
C PRO A 181 -4.47 -1.45 -28.98
N SER A 182 -5.39 -1.20 -29.92
CA SER A 182 -5.79 -2.18 -30.94
C SER A 182 -4.81 -2.19 -32.12
N SER A 183 -4.05 -3.27 -32.25
CA SER A 183 -3.12 -3.50 -33.37
C SER A 183 -3.83 -3.50 -34.73
N THR A 184 -5.07 -3.98 -34.80
CA THR A 184 -5.87 -3.95 -36.02
C THR A 184 -6.21 -2.53 -36.43
N LEU A 185 -6.66 -1.70 -35.49
CA LEU A 185 -7.03 -0.31 -35.77
C LEU A 185 -5.81 0.53 -36.14
N LYS A 186 -4.69 0.32 -35.43
CA LYS A 186 -3.39 0.93 -35.76
C LYS A 186 -2.97 0.62 -37.21
N ARG A 187 -2.95 -0.66 -37.59
CA ARG A 187 -2.60 -1.09 -38.96
C ARG A 187 -3.55 -0.54 -40.02
N MET A 188 -4.84 -0.44 -39.70
CA MET A 188 -5.82 0.17 -40.61
C MET A 188 -5.54 1.66 -40.82
N LEU A 189 -5.26 2.40 -39.75
CA LEU A 189 -4.89 3.82 -39.82
C LEU A 189 -3.63 4.02 -40.63
N GLU A 190 -2.54 3.29 -40.33
CA GLU A 190 -1.26 3.39 -41.07
C GLU A 190 -1.47 3.21 -42.58
N LYS A 191 -2.21 2.16 -42.97
CA LYS A 191 -2.52 1.92 -44.38
C LYS A 191 -3.30 3.09 -45.00
N LYS A 192 -4.32 3.60 -44.31
CA LYS A 192 -5.17 4.67 -44.82
C LYS A 192 -4.47 6.02 -44.90
N ILE A 193 -3.59 6.32 -43.94
CA ILE A 193 -2.73 7.50 -43.94
C ILE A 193 -1.87 7.51 -45.22
N LEU A 194 -1.23 6.38 -45.53
CA LEU A 194 -0.43 6.23 -46.75
C LEU A 194 -1.27 6.40 -48.03
N GLU A 195 -2.45 5.78 -48.08
CA GLU A 195 -3.37 5.92 -49.22
C GLU A 195 -3.81 7.37 -49.45
N ILE A 196 -4.12 8.12 -48.38
CA ILE A 196 -4.52 9.53 -48.47
C ILE A 196 -3.36 10.40 -48.95
N ARG A 197 -2.16 10.22 -48.38
CA ARG A 197 -0.95 10.98 -48.81
C ARG A 197 -0.68 10.78 -50.29
N TRP A 198 -0.73 9.54 -50.78
CA TRP A 198 -0.52 9.24 -52.19
C TRP A 198 -1.62 9.82 -53.09
N HIS A 199 -2.88 9.78 -52.65
CA HIS A 199 -3.98 10.39 -53.39
C HIS A 199 -3.79 11.90 -53.55
N ILE A 200 -3.41 12.59 -52.46
CA ILE A 200 -3.15 14.03 -52.44
C ILE A 200 -1.98 14.37 -53.34
N GLU A 201 -0.85 13.66 -53.22
CA GLU A 201 0.33 13.86 -54.05
C GLU A 201 -0.02 13.81 -55.54
N ARG A 202 -0.71 12.75 -55.96
CA ARG A 202 -1.14 12.59 -57.36
C ARG A 202 -2.06 13.71 -57.84
N LYS A 203 -3.02 14.12 -57.02
CA LYS A 203 -3.96 15.21 -57.33
C LYS A 203 -3.21 16.52 -57.52
N VAL A 204 -2.35 16.87 -56.56
CA VAL A 204 -1.55 18.11 -56.58
C VAL A 204 -0.57 18.12 -57.75
N SER A 205 0.14 17.02 -58.01
CA SER A 205 1.06 16.93 -59.16
C SER A 205 0.33 17.08 -60.49
N LYS A 206 -0.88 16.53 -60.61
CA LYS A 206 -1.72 16.70 -61.81
C LYS A 206 -2.16 18.15 -61.97
N GLU A 207 -2.75 18.75 -60.94
CA GLU A 207 -3.22 20.14 -60.99
C GLU A 207 -2.08 21.13 -61.27
N PHE A 208 -0.90 20.89 -60.68
CA PHE A 208 0.30 21.67 -60.97
C PHE A 208 0.78 21.48 -62.42
N GLY A 209 0.73 20.25 -62.94
CA GLY A 209 1.05 19.96 -64.34
C GLY A 209 0.11 20.66 -65.32
N ASP A 210 -1.20 20.59 -65.05
CA ASP A 210 -2.23 21.27 -65.85
C ASP A 210 -2.03 22.79 -65.82
N TRP A 211 -1.73 23.35 -64.65
CA TRP A 211 -1.39 24.77 -64.49
C TRP A 211 -0.12 25.18 -65.26
N LEU A 212 0.93 24.35 -65.26
CA LEU A 212 2.16 24.61 -66.03
C LEU A 212 1.91 24.63 -67.55
N VAL A 213 0.97 23.84 -68.05
CA VAL A 213 0.56 23.88 -69.46
C VAL A 213 -0.20 25.17 -69.75
N GLU A 214 -1.15 25.54 -68.87
CA GLU A 214 -1.94 26.76 -69.02
C GLU A 214 -1.06 28.03 -69.00
N ILE A 215 -0.17 28.16 -68.01
CA ILE A 215 0.72 29.31 -67.89
C ILE A 215 1.66 29.43 -69.09
N ARG A 216 2.08 28.30 -69.69
CA ARG A 216 2.90 28.31 -70.92
C ARG A 216 2.13 28.91 -72.09
N VAL A 217 0.85 28.57 -72.24
CA VAL A 217 -0.01 29.14 -73.29
C VAL A 217 -0.21 30.64 -73.05
N MET A 218 -0.52 31.04 -71.81
CA MET A 218 -0.71 32.47 -71.48
C MET A 218 0.58 33.28 -71.65
N SER A 219 1.72 32.74 -71.25
CA SER A 219 3.03 33.37 -71.43
C SER A 219 3.36 33.56 -72.92
N ARG A 220 3.04 32.59 -73.78
CA ARG A 220 3.21 32.73 -75.24
C ARG A 220 2.36 33.85 -75.81
N ASN A 221 1.09 33.92 -75.41
CA ASN A 221 0.17 34.96 -75.87
C ASN A 221 0.64 36.35 -75.40
N LEU A 222 1.07 36.46 -74.15
CA LEU A 222 1.64 37.69 -73.59
C LEU A 222 2.92 38.08 -74.35
N GLY A 223 3.79 37.11 -74.66
CA GLY A 223 5.00 37.33 -75.46
C GLY A 223 4.69 37.85 -76.87
N GLN A 224 3.69 37.28 -77.56
CA GLN A 224 3.26 37.76 -78.88
C GLN A 224 2.73 39.19 -78.82
N LEU A 225 1.91 39.53 -77.80
CA LEU A 225 1.42 40.89 -77.58
C LEU A 225 2.57 41.87 -77.32
N ALA A 226 3.53 41.50 -76.47
CA ALA A 226 4.70 42.32 -76.18
C ALA A 226 5.56 42.56 -77.44
N ILE A 227 5.81 41.51 -78.24
CA ILE A 227 6.53 41.63 -79.52
C ILE A 227 5.78 42.55 -80.48
N GLY A 228 4.46 42.39 -80.62
CA GLY A 228 3.63 43.23 -81.48
C GLY A 228 3.65 44.71 -81.08
N GLN A 229 3.59 45.00 -79.77
CA GLN A 229 3.71 46.37 -79.26
C GLN A 229 5.12 46.94 -79.52
N ALA A 230 6.17 46.17 -79.28
CA ALA A 230 7.55 46.59 -79.54
C ALA A 230 7.86 46.79 -81.03
N SER A 231 7.27 45.98 -81.92
CA SER A 231 7.42 46.18 -83.37
C SER A 231 6.67 47.42 -83.85
N LEU A 232 5.45 47.66 -83.35
CA LEU A 232 4.69 48.88 -83.65
C LEU A 232 5.43 50.13 -83.17
N ALA A 233 6.03 50.09 -81.97
CA ALA A 233 6.85 51.19 -81.46
C ALA A 233 8.07 51.46 -82.36
N ARG A 234 8.80 50.41 -82.78
CA ARG A 234 9.94 50.53 -83.70
C ARG A 234 9.54 51.06 -85.07
N GLN A 235 8.42 50.59 -85.63
CA GLN A 235 7.93 51.08 -86.92
C GLN A 235 7.62 52.58 -86.85
N ARG A 236 6.97 53.05 -85.77
CA ARG A 236 6.73 54.48 -85.55
C ARG A 236 8.04 55.27 -85.46
N GLU A 237 9.05 54.74 -84.78
CA GLU A 237 10.37 55.39 -84.67
C GLU A 237 11.08 55.47 -86.04
N GLU A 238 11.03 54.41 -86.84
CA GLU A 238 11.62 54.39 -88.19
C GLU A 238 10.88 55.33 -89.15
N ASP A 239 9.54 55.38 -89.09
CA ASP A 239 8.73 56.32 -89.86
C ASP A 239 9.09 57.78 -89.53
N LEU A 240 9.36 58.08 -88.25
CA LEU A 240 9.85 59.39 -87.82
C LEU A 240 11.26 59.67 -88.37
N ARG A 241 12.18 58.70 -88.34
CA ARG A 241 13.52 58.84 -88.93
C ARG A 241 13.49 59.03 -90.45
N ILE A 242 12.62 58.33 -91.17
CA ILE A 242 12.45 58.50 -92.62
C ILE A 242 11.94 59.90 -92.92
N LYS A 243 10.91 60.37 -92.20
CA LYS A 243 10.41 61.75 -92.31
C LYS A 243 11.50 62.78 -92.03
N GLN A 244 12.36 62.53 -91.05
CA GLN A 244 13.50 63.40 -90.74
C GLN A 244 14.54 63.41 -91.88
N ARG A 245 14.93 62.25 -92.40
CA ARG A 245 15.86 62.16 -93.55
C ARG A 245 15.30 62.86 -94.79
N GLN A 246 14.02 62.71 -95.09
CA GLN A 246 13.36 63.42 -96.19
C GLN A 246 13.39 64.94 -95.99
N ALA A 247 13.17 65.43 -94.77
CA ALA A 247 13.28 66.85 -94.45
C ALA A 247 14.73 67.37 -94.60
N GLU A 248 15.72 66.58 -94.18
CA GLU A 248 17.15 66.90 -94.36
C GLU A 248 17.58 66.89 -95.82
N GLU A 249 17.14 65.92 -96.63
CA GLU A 249 17.40 65.88 -98.08
C GLU A 249 16.73 67.04 -98.81
N GLN A 250 15.47 67.38 -98.47
CA GLN A 250 14.81 68.58 -99.00
C GLN A 250 15.58 69.85 -98.63
N SER A 251 16.13 69.91 -97.41
CA SER A 251 16.97 71.02 -96.95
C SER A 251 18.34 71.06 -97.66
N ARG A 252 18.94 69.91 -97.98
CA ARG A 252 20.20 69.83 -98.75
C ARG A 252 20.00 70.17 -100.23
N LEU A 253 18.88 69.75 -100.82
CA LEU A 253 18.52 70.09 -102.19
C LEU A 253 18.17 71.58 -102.33
N SER A 254 17.55 72.19 -101.33
CA SER A 254 17.38 73.64 -101.30
C SER A 254 18.73 74.35 -101.16
N LEU A 255 19.62 73.92 -100.26
CA LEU A 255 20.98 74.46 -100.13
C LEU A 255 21.81 74.36 -101.43
N ARG A 256 21.80 73.23 -102.15
CA ARG A 256 22.46 73.12 -103.47
C ARG A 256 21.87 74.01 -104.55
N LYS A 257 20.55 74.24 -104.53
CA LYS A 257 19.91 75.22 -105.43
C LYS A 257 20.32 76.65 -105.10
N TYR A 258 20.60 76.95 -103.83
CA TYR A 258 21.18 78.23 -103.44
C TYR A 258 22.65 78.36 -103.88
N GLU A 259 23.46 77.31 -103.76
CA GLU A 259 24.87 77.30 -104.20
C GLU A 259 25.03 77.36 -105.74
N SER A 260 24.15 76.73 -106.53
CA SER A 260 24.19 76.82 -108.00
C SER A 260 23.56 78.10 -108.58
N SER A 261 23.01 78.96 -107.73
CA SER A 261 22.52 80.30 -108.11
C SER A 261 23.48 81.41 -107.66
N GLY A 262 24.66 81.05 -107.16
CA GLY A 262 25.67 81.98 -106.64
C GLY A 262 26.92 82.21 -107.51
N GLU A 263 26.97 81.65 -108.74
CA GLU A 263 27.94 82.02 -109.80
C GLU A 263 27.21 82.76 -110.93
#